data_AF-A0A1B9PDP3-F1
#
_entry.id   AF-A0A1B9PDP3-F1
#
_cell.length_a   1.000
_cell.length_b   1.000
_cell.length_c   1.000
_cell.angle_alpha   90.00
_cell.angle_beta   90.00
_cell.angle_gamma   90.00
#
_symmetry.space_group_name_H-M   'P 1'
#
loop_
_entity.id
_entity.type
_entity.pdbx_description
1 polymer ?
#
loop_
_entity_poly.entity_id
_entity_poly.type
_entity_poly.pdbx_seq_one_letter_code
_entity_poly.pdbx_strand_id
1 'polypeptide(L)'
;MKRLFNRKASVYALCYLSLIPIFALVFSLVDLKVGEHSKDVITYIYFSVVSITTLGYGDVLPNSSWAQIAAASESLLGIMLIGLFLNALSIQHSQEIEQKELEKQEKENARVAKERFISFERLLLIRIQRYQEYSIPLTVPIGGDRSEINRNFKFNDMKDLFKTTLKLADNNFKPAVSYYFESLFDLTRTLEDLVKLGYASKWPEMESLCIDFCQLSKSLDFSESILNQPKTRYGDNDASEEDASSIENHTGKVEFRHSNGMNQYVALYMLLNASFKFIEQYEEYAARIKNG
;
A
#
# COMPACT_ATOMS: atom_id res chain seq x y z
N MET A 1 -12.90 0.12 -40.70
CA MET A 1 -11.44 0.38 -40.60
C MET A 1 -10.86 0.08 -39.22
N LYS A 2 -11.34 0.65 -38.10
CA LYS A 2 -10.79 0.40 -36.74
C LYS A 2 -10.66 -1.09 -36.32
N ARG A 3 -11.60 -1.97 -36.71
CA ARG A 3 -11.55 -3.41 -36.39
C ARG A 3 -10.45 -4.19 -37.12
N LEU A 4 -9.96 -3.67 -38.25
CA LEU A 4 -8.93 -4.30 -39.08
C LEU A 4 -7.51 -4.03 -38.58
N PHE A 5 -7.31 -3.14 -37.61
CA PHE A 5 -5.99 -2.81 -37.03
C PHE A 5 -5.83 -3.32 -35.59
N ASN A 6 -6.88 -3.88 -35.01
CA ASN A 6 -6.92 -4.27 -33.58
C ASN A 6 -6.92 -5.79 -33.39
N ARG A 7 -6.37 -6.54 -34.34
CA ARG A 7 -6.24 -8.00 -34.27
C ARG A 7 -4.81 -8.37 -33.86
N LYS A 8 -4.66 -9.55 -33.24
CA LYS A 8 -3.34 -10.08 -32.87
C LYS A 8 -2.46 -10.25 -34.11
N ALA A 9 -1.14 -10.06 -33.95
CA ALA A 9 -0.21 -10.17 -35.07
C ALA A 9 -0.31 -11.55 -35.76
N SER A 10 -0.53 -12.61 -34.97
CA SER A 10 -0.74 -13.98 -35.45
C SER A 10 -1.85 -14.12 -36.51
N VAL A 11 -2.88 -13.27 -36.49
CA VAL A 11 -3.96 -13.31 -37.48
C VAL A 11 -3.46 -12.89 -38.86
N TYR A 12 -2.70 -11.80 -38.95
CA TYR A 12 -2.14 -11.35 -40.23
C TYR A 12 -1.08 -12.31 -40.75
N ALA A 13 -0.26 -12.89 -39.85
CA ALA A 13 0.70 -13.93 -40.21
C ALA A 13 0.01 -15.16 -40.81
N LEU A 14 -1.08 -15.62 -40.19
CA LEU A 14 -1.86 -16.76 -40.70
C LEU A 14 -2.49 -16.42 -42.07
N CYS A 15 -3.06 -15.23 -42.24
CA CYS A 15 -3.60 -14.78 -43.52
C CYS A 15 -2.52 -14.73 -44.60
N TYR A 16 -1.36 -14.15 -44.31
CA TYR A 16 -0.22 -14.08 -45.23
C TYR A 16 0.23 -15.48 -45.66
N LEU A 17 0.43 -16.40 -44.71
CA LEU A 17 0.82 -17.78 -45.01
C LEU A 17 -0.26 -18.55 -45.77
N SER A 18 -1.54 -18.26 -45.54
CA SER A 18 -2.64 -18.90 -46.26
C SER A 18 -2.73 -18.48 -47.73
N LEU A 19 -2.19 -17.32 -48.11
CA LEU A 19 -2.16 -16.89 -49.51
C LEU A 19 -1.32 -17.85 -50.36
N ILE A 20 -0.26 -18.45 -49.80
CA ILE A 20 0.65 -19.34 -50.52
C ILE A 20 -0.10 -20.54 -51.17
N PRO A 21 -0.80 -21.40 -50.43
CA PRO A 21 -1.54 -22.50 -51.03
C PRO A 21 -2.74 -22.04 -51.87
N ILE A 22 -3.36 -20.89 -51.55
CA ILE A 22 -4.49 -20.34 -52.32
C ILE A 22 -4.01 -19.90 -53.71
N PHE A 23 -2.93 -19.14 -53.79
CA PHE A 23 -2.39 -18.67 -55.06
C PHE A 23 -1.68 -19.79 -55.82
N ALA A 24 -1.06 -20.76 -55.15
CA ALA A 24 -0.61 -21.99 -55.80
C ALA A 24 -1.74 -22.71 -56.55
N LEU A 25 -2.94 -22.80 -55.93
CA LEU A 25 -4.11 -23.35 -56.61
C LEU A 25 -4.53 -22.49 -57.81
N VAL A 26 -4.56 -21.16 -57.66
CA VAL A 26 -4.85 -20.24 -58.78
C VAL A 26 -3.86 -20.42 -59.92
N PHE A 27 -2.56 -20.54 -59.61
CA PHE A 27 -1.50 -20.75 -60.58
C PHE A 27 -1.58 -22.08 -61.32
N SER A 28 -2.16 -23.11 -60.70
CA SER A 28 -2.44 -24.39 -61.38
C SER A 28 -3.52 -24.28 -62.48
N LEU A 29 -4.35 -23.24 -62.43
CA LEU A 29 -5.47 -23.01 -63.36
C LEU A 29 -5.11 -22.03 -64.49
N VAL A 30 -3.95 -21.38 -64.44
CA VAL A 30 -3.50 -20.40 -65.46
C VAL A 30 -2.22 -20.88 -66.13
N ASP A 31 -1.91 -20.34 -67.30
CA ASP A 31 -0.71 -20.73 -68.03
C ASP A 31 0.54 -20.02 -67.50
N LEU A 32 1.50 -20.83 -67.05
CA LEU A 32 2.84 -20.42 -66.60
C LEU A 32 3.90 -21.02 -67.52
N LYS A 33 4.96 -20.24 -67.78
CA LYS A 33 6.20 -20.70 -68.39
C LYS A 33 7.11 -21.20 -67.28
N VAL A 34 7.25 -22.53 -67.18
CA VAL A 34 7.93 -23.22 -66.05
C VAL A 34 9.39 -23.59 -66.31
N GLY A 35 9.95 -23.26 -67.48
CA GLY A 35 11.36 -23.55 -67.78
C GLY A 35 11.69 -25.04 -67.70
N GLU A 36 12.70 -25.38 -66.90
CA GLU A 36 13.13 -26.78 -66.62
C GLU A 36 12.28 -27.48 -65.55
N HIS A 37 11.35 -26.76 -64.89
CA HIS A 37 10.49 -27.33 -63.85
C HIS A 37 9.31 -28.09 -64.43
N SER A 38 8.80 -29.08 -63.68
CA SER A 38 7.54 -29.77 -63.99
C SER A 38 6.31 -28.91 -63.67
N LYS A 39 5.20 -29.13 -64.38
CA LYS A 39 3.90 -28.53 -64.03
C LYS A 39 3.22 -29.32 -62.90
N ASP A 40 3.80 -29.30 -61.72
CA ASP A 40 3.34 -30.01 -60.53
C ASP A 40 3.04 -29.06 -59.36
N VAL A 41 2.37 -29.58 -58.32
CA VAL A 41 1.93 -28.79 -57.15
C VAL A 41 3.10 -28.07 -56.47
N ILE A 42 4.28 -28.69 -56.43
CA ILE A 42 5.48 -28.11 -55.82
C ILE A 42 5.91 -26.86 -56.58
N THR A 43 5.91 -26.89 -57.91
CA THR A 43 6.28 -25.74 -58.75
C THR A 43 5.31 -24.57 -58.58
N TYR A 44 4.01 -24.83 -58.40
CA TYR A 44 3.03 -23.76 -58.15
C TYR A 44 3.16 -23.14 -56.75
N ILE A 45 3.40 -23.96 -55.72
CA ILE A 45 3.71 -23.47 -54.36
C ILE A 45 5.00 -22.66 -54.39
N TYR A 46 6.03 -23.17 -55.05
CA TYR A 46 7.30 -22.47 -55.24
C TYR A 46 7.10 -21.11 -55.90
N PHE A 47 6.38 -21.04 -57.02
CA PHE A 47 6.12 -19.78 -57.72
C PHE A 47 5.35 -18.77 -56.85
N SER A 48 4.37 -19.23 -56.08
CA SER A 48 3.65 -18.40 -55.10
C SER A 48 4.58 -17.90 -53.98
N VAL A 49 5.40 -18.77 -53.40
CA VAL A 49 6.38 -18.39 -52.36
C VAL A 49 7.34 -17.31 -52.87
N VAL A 50 7.98 -17.52 -54.01
CA VAL A 50 8.97 -16.56 -54.55
C VAL A 50 8.33 -15.26 -55.01
N SER A 51 7.05 -15.29 -55.42
CA SER A 51 6.28 -14.10 -55.79
C SER A 51 5.88 -13.28 -54.56
N ILE A 52 5.21 -13.90 -53.57
CA ILE A 52 4.73 -13.20 -52.37
C ILE A 52 5.87 -12.69 -51.48
N THR A 53 7.01 -13.39 -51.47
CA THR A 53 8.24 -12.96 -50.76
C THR A 53 9.06 -11.95 -51.56
N THR A 54 8.61 -11.56 -52.75
CA THR A 54 9.28 -10.63 -53.66
C THR A 54 10.68 -11.07 -54.12
N LEU A 55 10.99 -12.36 -54.01
CA LEU A 55 12.29 -12.94 -54.35
C LEU A 55 12.48 -13.06 -55.87
N GLY A 56 11.46 -13.59 -56.56
CA GLY A 56 11.33 -13.55 -58.01
C GLY A 56 12.55 -14.03 -58.82
N TYR A 57 12.95 -15.30 -58.67
CA TYR A 57 14.12 -15.86 -59.37
C TYR A 57 14.06 -15.82 -60.91
N GLY A 58 12.86 -15.77 -61.50
CA GLY A 58 12.65 -15.61 -62.94
C GLY A 58 12.73 -16.91 -63.76
N ASP A 59 12.81 -18.05 -63.09
CA ASP A 59 12.77 -19.41 -63.63
C ASP A 59 11.34 -19.87 -63.99
N VAL A 60 10.35 -19.42 -63.22
CA VAL A 60 8.92 -19.57 -63.54
C VAL A 60 8.31 -18.19 -63.79
N LEU A 61 7.61 -18.02 -64.92
CA LEU A 61 7.07 -16.74 -65.36
C LEU A 61 5.59 -16.82 -65.76
N PRO A 62 4.79 -15.78 -65.49
CA PRO A 62 3.39 -15.73 -65.93
C PRO A 62 3.32 -15.58 -67.46
N ASN A 63 2.73 -16.56 -68.16
CA ASN A 63 2.67 -16.61 -69.62
C ASN A 63 1.33 -16.11 -70.22
N SER A 64 0.37 -15.77 -69.37
CA SER A 64 -0.95 -15.26 -69.76
C SER A 64 -1.31 -13.99 -69.00
N SER A 65 -2.20 -13.16 -69.56
CA SER A 65 -2.67 -11.93 -68.89
C SER A 65 -3.30 -12.22 -67.52
N TRP A 66 -4.04 -13.33 -67.40
CA TRP A 66 -4.62 -13.76 -66.13
C TRP A 66 -3.56 -14.18 -65.10
N ALA A 67 -2.50 -14.86 -65.52
CA ALA A 67 -1.38 -15.19 -64.63
C ALA A 67 -0.63 -13.94 -64.15
N GLN A 68 -0.46 -12.93 -65.02
CA GLN A 68 0.14 -11.64 -64.64
C GLN A 68 -0.71 -10.89 -63.62
N ILE A 69 -2.04 -10.85 -63.82
CA ILE A 69 -2.97 -10.23 -62.86
C ILE A 69 -2.93 -10.98 -61.52
N ALA A 70 -2.93 -12.33 -61.54
CA ALA A 70 -2.85 -13.14 -60.33
C ALA A 70 -1.57 -12.85 -59.55
N ALA A 71 -0.40 -12.90 -60.21
CA ALA A 71 0.90 -12.60 -59.60
C ALA A 71 0.96 -11.16 -59.05
N ALA A 72 0.46 -10.17 -59.79
CA ALA A 72 0.40 -8.79 -59.33
C ALA A 72 -0.51 -8.64 -58.09
N SER A 73 -1.66 -9.31 -58.08
CA SER A 73 -2.60 -9.28 -56.95
C SER A 73 -2.03 -9.97 -55.70
N GLU A 74 -1.33 -11.10 -55.87
CA GLU A 74 -0.65 -11.81 -54.79
C GLU A 74 0.41 -10.93 -54.13
N SER A 75 1.28 -10.33 -54.94
CA SER A 75 2.34 -9.44 -54.44
C SER A 75 1.76 -8.23 -53.70
N LEU A 76 0.68 -7.62 -54.22
CA LEU A 76 0.02 -6.49 -53.56
C LEU A 76 -0.60 -6.90 -52.21
N LEU A 77 -1.31 -8.03 -52.17
CA LEU A 77 -1.91 -8.56 -50.95
C LEU A 77 -0.84 -8.98 -49.93
N GLY A 78 0.25 -9.59 -50.40
CA GLY A 78 1.40 -9.99 -49.58
C GLY A 78 2.04 -8.79 -48.88
N ILE A 79 2.39 -7.76 -49.64
CA ILE A 79 2.98 -6.51 -49.10
C ILE A 79 2.02 -5.83 -48.11
N MET A 80 0.73 -5.78 -48.40
CA MET A 80 -0.27 -5.23 -47.49
C MET A 80 -0.35 -6.03 -46.17
N LEU A 81 -0.43 -7.36 -46.25
CA LEU A 81 -0.56 -8.21 -45.07
C LEU A 81 0.70 -8.23 -44.20
N ILE A 82 1.89 -8.25 -44.80
CA ILE A 82 3.14 -8.18 -44.03
C ILE A 82 3.30 -6.81 -43.34
N GLY A 83 2.89 -5.71 -44.00
CA GLY A 83 2.86 -4.39 -43.38
C GLY A 83 1.90 -4.32 -42.19
N LEU A 84 0.71 -4.90 -42.32
CA LEU A 84 -0.26 -5.01 -41.21
C LEU A 84 0.25 -5.91 -40.08
N PHE A 85 0.92 -7.01 -40.41
CA PHE A 85 1.55 -7.89 -39.43
C PHE A 85 2.60 -7.16 -38.60
N LEU A 86 3.55 -6.48 -39.26
CA LEU A 86 4.62 -5.75 -38.60
C LEU A 86 4.09 -4.60 -37.73
N ASN A 87 3.07 -3.88 -38.22
CA ASN A 87 2.40 -2.84 -37.44
C ASN A 87 1.73 -3.41 -36.18
N ALA A 88 0.95 -4.48 -36.32
CA ALA A 88 0.27 -5.12 -35.20
C ALA A 88 1.27 -5.70 -34.18
N LEU A 89 2.38 -6.27 -34.65
CA LEU A 89 3.46 -6.79 -33.81
C LEU A 89 4.14 -5.67 -33.02
N SER A 90 4.46 -4.55 -33.67
CA SER A 90 5.05 -3.38 -33.02
C SER A 90 4.13 -2.83 -31.92
N ILE A 91 2.83 -2.68 -32.18
CA ILE A 91 1.87 -2.18 -31.19
C ILE A 91 1.76 -3.14 -30.00
N GLN A 92 1.64 -4.45 -30.24
CA GLN A 92 1.60 -5.46 -29.18
C GLN A 92 2.85 -5.43 -28.32
N HIS A 93 4.03 -5.37 -28.94
CA HIS A 93 5.29 -5.32 -28.21
C HIS A 93 5.42 -4.06 -27.36
N SER A 94 5.02 -2.90 -27.89
CA SER A 94 4.99 -1.64 -27.12
C SER A 94 4.04 -1.72 -25.92
N GLN A 95 2.84 -2.29 -26.10
CA GLN A 95 1.88 -2.47 -25.00
C GLN A 95 2.39 -3.43 -23.92
N GLU A 96 3.04 -4.53 -24.31
CA GLU A 96 3.64 -5.48 -23.36
C GLU A 96 4.79 -4.86 -22.56
N ILE A 97 5.61 -4.02 -23.21
CA ILE A 97 6.68 -3.28 -22.52
C ILE A 97 6.08 -2.28 -21.53
N GLU A 98 5.13 -1.47 -21.97
CA GLU A 98 4.46 -0.47 -21.12
C GLU A 98 3.81 -1.14 -19.90
N GLN A 99 3.10 -2.25 -20.10
CA GLN A 99 2.50 -3.00 -18.99
C GLN A 99 3.55 -3.54 -18.02
N LYS A 100 4.65 -4.13 -18.52
CA LYS A 100 5.75 -4.62 -17.67
C LYS A 100 6.42 -3.48 -16.90
N GLU A 101 6.57 -2.31 -17.52
CA GLU A 101 7.11 -1.12 -16.87
C GLU A 101 6.18 -0.61 -15.76
N LEU A 102 4.87 -0.53 -16.02
CA LEU A 102 3.86 -0.17 -15.03
C LEU A 102 3.85 -1.15 -13.85
N GLU A 103 3.81 -2.47 -14.11
CA GLU A 103 3.86 -3.50 -13.05
C GLU A 103 5.16 -3.42 -12.23
N LYS A 104 6.30 -3.12 -12.88
CA LYS A 104 7.58 -2.91 -12.19
C LYS A 104 7.56 -1.65 -11.32
N GLN A 105 7.01 -0.55 -11.83
CA GLN A 105 6.85 0.70 -11.09
C GLN A 105 5.93 0.53 -9.88
N GLU A 106 4.81 -0.18 -10.02
CA GLU A 106 3.89 -0.46 -8.92
C GLU A 106 4.55 -1.27 -7.80
N LYS A 107 5.28 -2.35 -8.17
CA LYS A 107 6.04 -3.16 -7.22
C LYS A 107 7.11 -2.34 -6.50
N GLU A 108 7.84 -1.50 -7.23
CA GLU A 108 8.87 -0.64 -6.66
C GLU A 108 8.27 0.42 -5.73
N ASN A 109 7.16 1.04 -6.12
CA ASN A 109 6.44 2.00 -5.29
C ASN A 109 5.91 1.35 -4.00
N ALA A 110 5.41 0.12 -4.07
CA ALA A 110 4.99 -0.64 -2.89
C ALA A 110 6.19 -0.98 -1.98
N ARG A 111 7.32 -1.40 -2.57
CA ARG A 111 8.56 -1.67 -1.84
C ARG A 111 9.06 -0.44 -1.10
N VAL A 112 9.17 0.70 -1.78
CA VAL A 112 9.63 1.97 -1.21
C VAL A 112 8.68 2.45 -0.11
N ALA A 113 7.37 2.33 -0.30
CA ALA A 113 6.39 2.69 0.74
C ALA A 113 6.57 1.83 2.00
N LYS A 114 6.74 0.51 1.84
CA LYS A 114 7.00 -0.43 2.94
C LYS A 114 8.31 -0.12 3.66
N GLU A 115 9.38 0.16 2.94
CA GLU A 115 10.68 0.52 3.53
C GLU A 115 10.62 1.83 4.33
N ARG A 116 9.90 2.84 3.81
CA ARG A 116 9.68 4.10 4.52
C ARG A 116 8.86 3.92 5.79
N PHE A 117 7.77 3.16 5.72
CA PHE A 117 6.97 2.81 6.89
C PHE A 117 7.81 2.10 7.95
N ILE A 118 8.54 1.03 7.58
CA ILE A 118 9.38 0.26 8.51
C ILE A 118 10.47 1.15 9.14
N SER A 119 11.07 2.04 8.36
CA SER A 119 12.11 2.95 8.86
C SER A 119 11.54 3.94 9.88
N PHE A 120 10.34 4.48 9.62
CA PHE A 120 9.66 5.38 10.54
C PHE A 120 9.13 4.66 11.79
N GLU A 121 8.61 3.44 11.63
CA GLU A 121 8.06 2.63 12.72
C GLU A 121 9.09 2.38 13.82
N ARG A 122 10.37 2.25 13.49
CA ARG A 122 11.45 2.17 14.50
C ARG A 122 11.48 3.37 15.45
N LEU A 123 11.24 4.57 14.95
CA LEU A 123 11.16 5.77 15.80
C LEU A 123 9.89 5.77 16.64
N LEU A 124 8.79 5.32 16.05
CA LEU A 124 7.50 5.23 16.73
C LEU A 124 7.50 4.18 17.84
N LEU A 125 8.16 3.03 17.64
CA LEU A 125 8.33 2.01 18.69
C LEU A 125 9.06 2.55 19.92
N ILE A 126 10.06 3.40 19.74
CA ILE A 126 10.75 4.07 20.86
C ILE A 126 9.76 4.96 21.64
N ARG A 127 8.84 5.63 20.94
CA ARG A 127 7.79 6.45 21.59
C ARG A 127 6.75 5.61 22.30
N ILE A 128 6.32 4.50 21.69
CA ILE A 128 5.39 3.54 22.31
C ILE A 128 6.00 2.95 23.58
N GLN A 129 7.26 2.51 23.52
CA GLN A 129 7.95 1.97 24.69
C GLN A 129 8.04 3.01 25.81
N ARG A 130 8.49 4.24 25.50
CA ARG A 130 8.57 5.32 26.50
C ARG A 130 7.19 5.65 27.09
N TYR A 131 6.14 5.65 26.27
CA TYR A 131 4.78 5.85 26.72
C TYR A 131 4.32 4.74 27.70
N GLN A 132 4.57 3.47 27.36
CA GLN A 132 4.26 2.34 28.24
C GLN A 132 5.02 2.45 29.56
N GLU A 133 6.31 2.76 29.51
CA GLU A 133 7.18 2.93 30.68
C GLU A 133 6.70 4.01 31.66
N TYR A 134 6.08 5.09 31.17
CA TYR A 134 5.53 6.16 31.99
C TYR A 134 4.03 6.01 32.29
N SER A 135 3.38 5.01 31.71
CA SER A 135 2.04 4.58 32.10
C SER A 135 2.05 3.64 33.31
N ILE A 136 3.16 2.94 33.58
CA ILE A 136 3.31 2.02 34.73
C ILE A 136 3.00 2.72 36.07
N PRO A 137 3.59 3.88 36.42
CA PRO A 137 3.34 4.49 37.73
C PRO A 137 1.90 4.96 37.95
N LEU A 138 1.11 5.10 36.88
CA LEU A 138 -0.31 5.46 36.92
C LEU A 138 -1.22 4.23 37.00
N THR A 139 -0.74 3.06 36.58
CA THR A 139 -1.54 1.82 36.50
C THR A 139 -1.18 0.82 37.58
N VAL A 140 -0.05 1.02 38.27
CA VAL A 140 0.45 0.18 39.36
C VAL A 140 0.74 1.06 40.57
N PRO A 141 -0.01 0.92 41.67
CA PRO A 141 0.23 1.67 42.91
C PRO A 141 1.63 1.45 43.50
N ILE A 142 2.09 2.38 44.30
CA ILE A 142 3.34 2.24 45.06
C ILE A 142 3.20 1.04 46.00
N GLY A 143 4.20 0.16 45.99
CA GLY A 143 4.19 -1.12 46.70
C GLY A 143 3.75 -2.32 45.86
N GLY A 144 3.22 -2.09 44.65
CA GLY A 144 2.99 -3.13 43.64
C GLY A 144 4.22 -3.45 42.80
N ASP A 145 4.13 -4.51 41.99
CA ASP A 145 5.16 -4.88 41.02
C ASP A 145 5.12 -3.95 39.79
N ARG A 146 6.12 -3.06 39.69
CA ARG A 146 6.27 -2.07 38.60
C ARG A 146 7.23 -2.54 37.49
N SER A 147 7.45 -3.85 37.35
CA SER A 147 8.24 -4.41 36.24
C SER A 147 7.55 -4.31 34.88
N GLU A 148 6.22 -4.42 34.88
CA GLU A 148 5.39 -4.39 33.67
C GLU A 148 4.17 -3.48 33.84
N ILE A 149 3.56 -3.12 32.71
CA ILE A 149 2.36 -2.30 32.66
C ILE A 149 1.11 -3.11 33.02
N ASN A 150 0.29 -2.59 33.93
CA ASN A 150 -0.99 -3.21 34.26
C ASN A 150 -2.09 -2.72 33.31
N ARG A 151 -2.36 -3.50 32.25
CA ARG A 151 -3.40 -3.17 31.26
C ARG A 151 -4.83 -3.33 31.79
N ASN A 152 -5.02 -4.02 32.92
CA ASN A 152 -6.32 -4.29 33.55
C ASN A 152 -6.50 -3.50 34.85
N PHE A 153 -5.81 -2.36 34.98
CA PHE A 153 -5.87 -1.53 36.17
C PHE A 153 -7.27 -0.96 36.42
N LYS A 154 -7.58 -0.76 37.70
CA LYS A 154 -8.80 -0.12 38.17
C LYS A 154 -8.59 1.38 38.31
N PHE A 155 -9.67 2.14 38.33
CA PHE A 155 -9.61 3.59 38.51
C PHE A 155 -8.83 3.99 39.77
N ASN A 156 -9.07 3.28 40.88
CA ASN A 156 -8.43 3.53 42.17
C ASN A 156 -6.91 3.26 42.15
N ASP A 157 -6.39 2.50 41.17
CA ASP A 157 -4.96 2.24 41.04
C ASP A 157 -4.18 3.50 40.63
N MET A 158 -4.86 4.51 40.06
CA MET A 158 -4.25 5.80 39.71
C MET A 158 -4.01 6.72 40.91
N LYS A 159 -4.31 6.32 42.14
CA LYS A 159 -4.18 7.18 43.33
C LYS A 159 -2.80 7.82 43.51
N ASP A 160 -1.75 7.18 42.99
CA ASP A 160 -0.36 7.64 43.09
C ASP A 160 0.07 8.54 41.92
N LEU A 161 -0.84 8.99 41.04
CA LEU A 161 -0.51 9.76 39.82
C LEU A 161 0.24 11.07 40.11
N PHE A 162 0.01 11.66 41.29
CA PHE A 162 0.70 12.87 41.75
C PHE A 162 2.00 12.60 42.50
N LYS A 163 2.32 11.34 42.81
CA LYS A 163 3.61 10.93 43.38
C LYS A 163 4.67 10.83 42.29
N THR A 164 5.92 10.66 42.69
CA THR A 164 7.04 10.51 41.74
C THR A 164 7.00 9.14 41.06
N THR A 165 7.73 9.00 39.95
CA THR A 165 7.83 7.73 39.21
C THR A 165 8.63 6.66 39.97
N LEU A 166 9.42 7.07 40.99
CA LEU A 166 10.42 6.28 41.71
C LEU A 166 11.61 5.82 40.83
N LYS A 167 11.71 6.26 39.57
CA LYS A 167 12.86 5.97 38.72
C LYS A 167 14.02 6.89 39.10
N LEU A 168 15.21 6.32 39.23
CA LEU A 168 16.44 7.08 39.56
C LEU A 168 16.83 8.10 38.48
N ALA A 169 16.39 7.90 37.24
CA ALA A 169 16.69 8.80 36.12
C ALA A 169 15.76 10.04 36.08
N ASP A 170 14.68 10.05 36.87
CA ASP A 170 13.67 11.10 36.85
C ASP A 170 13.87 12.13 37.98
N ASN A 171 13.15 13.25 37.90
CA ASN A 171 13.18 14.29 38.91
C ASN A 171 12.39 13.85 40.17
N ASN A 172 13.02 13.98 41.33
CA ASN A 172 12.48 13.58 42.64
C ASN A 172 11.23 14.35 43.12
N PHE A 173 10.78 15.37 42.40
CA PHE A 173 9.60 16.18 42.77
C PHE A 173 8.58 16.27 41.66
N LYS A 174 8.90 15.78 40.45
CA LYS A 174 7.98 15.86 39.32
C LYS A 174 6.95 14.72 39.41
N PRO A 175 5.64 15.03 39.38
CA PRO A 175 4.59 14.02 39.38
C PRO A 175 4.71 13.03 38.22
N ALA A 176 4.36 11.77 38.47
CA ALA A 176 4.38 10.72 37.44
C ALA A 176 3.45 11.05 36.26
N VAL A 177 2.28 11.64 36.54
CA VAL A 177 1.34 12.07 35.51
C VAL A 177 1.93 13.08 34.53
N SER A 178 2.93 13.87 34.95
CA SER A 178 3.62 14.80 34.05
C SER A 178 4.45 14.06 33.00
N TYR A 179 5.19 13.01 33.40
CA TYR A 179 5.94 12.20 32.45
C TYR A 179 5.04 11.39 31.51
N TYR A 180 3.89 10.93 32.03
CA TYR A 180 2.86 10.30 31.22
C TYR A 180 2.42 11.23 30.08
N PHE A 181 1.96 12.45 30.40
CA PHE A 181 1.47 13.39 29.38
C PHE A 181 2.56 13.81 28.39
N GLU A 182 3.80 14.02 28.84
CA GLU A 182 4.94 14.29 27.95
C GLU A 182 5.17 13.14 26.96
N SER A 183 5.14 11.89 27.44
CA SER A 183 5.32 10.72 26.58
C SER A 183 4.13 10.49 25.62
N LEU A 184 2.90 10.79 26.05
CA LEU A 184 1.71 10.74 25.21
C LEU A 184 1.76 11.80 24.11
N PHE A 185 2.19 13.02 24.44
CA PHE A 185 2.36 14.10 23.47
C PHE A 185 3.41 13.74 22.41
N ASP A 186 4.55 13.19 22.84
CA ASP A 186 5.58 12.70 21.93
C ASP A 186 5.06 11.57 21.02
N LEU A 187 4.29 10.63 21.57
CA LEU A 187 3.69 9.52 20.82
C LEU A 187 2.70 10.04 19.77
N THR A 188 1.71 10.82 20.20
CA THR A 188 0.65 11.37 19.33
C THR A 188 1.23 12.26 18.24
N ARG A 189 2.23 13.10 18.53
CA ARG A 189 2.94 13.88 17.51
C ARG A 189 3.64 12.99 16.48
N THR A 190 4.29 11.92 16.93
CA THR A 190 4.98 10.99 16.02
C THR A 190 3.97 10.22 15.15
N LEU A 191 2.80 9.88 15.69
CA LEU A 191 1.69 9.30 14.92
C LEU A 191 1.12 10.29 13.90
N GLU A 192 0.94 11.55 14.28
CA GLU A 192 0.54 12.59 13.33
C GLU A 192 1.57 12.73 12.20
N ASP A 193 2.86 12.66 12.48
CA ASP A 193 3.92 12.73 11.47
C ASP A 193 3.89 11.51 10.53
N LEU A 194 3.61 10.29 11.04
CA LEU A 194 3.40 9.09 10.22
C LEU A 194 2.32 9.32 9.15
N VAL A 195 1.21 9.95 9.54
CA VAL A 195 0.06 10.26 8.67
C VAL A 195 0.37 11.42 7.74
N LYS A 196 0.84 12.56 8.27
CA LYS A 196 1.14 13.78 7.49
C LYS A 196 2.18 13.55 6.41
N LEU A 197 3.18 12.70 6.68
CA LEU A 197 4.23 12.35 5.72
C LEU A 197 3.79 11.25 4.74
N GLY A 198 2.57 10.73 4.86
CA GLY A 198 2.01 9.72 3.98
C GLY A 198 2.66 8.35 4.12
N TYR A 199 3.36 8.08 5.22
CA TYR A 199 4.03 6.80 5.44
C TYR A 199 3.06 5.66 5.73
N ALA A 200 1.85 5.96 6.18
CA ALA A 200 0.76 4.99 6.33
C ALA A 200 -0.20 4.93 5.12
N SER A 201 -0.05 5.80 4.11
CA SER A 201 -1.04 6.01 3.04
C SER A 201 -1.38 4.78 2.18
N LYS A 202 -0.51 3.76 2.16
CA LYS A 202 -0.77 2.49 1.47
C LYS A 202 -1.61 1.51 2.28
N TRP A 203 -1.83 1.78 3.57
CA TRP A 203 -2.57 0.94 4.52
C TRP A 203 -3.65 1.77 5.21
N PRO A 204 -4.83 1.95 4.58
CA PRO A 204 -5.89 2.81 5.09
C PRO A 204 -6.34 2.46 6.52
N GLU A 205 -6.33 1.18 6.88
CA GLU A 205 -6.69 0.73 8.23
C GLU A 205 -5.70 1.21 9.29
N MET A 206 -4.39 1.21 8.97
CA MET A 206 -3.34 1.74 9.83
C MET A 206 -3.45 3.27 9.95
N GLU A 207 -3.67 3.95 8.82
CA GLU A 207 -3.81 5.40 8.79
C GLU A 207 -5.02 5.87 9.60
N SER A 208 -6.19 5.23 9.42
CA SER A 208 -7.39 5.51 10.21
C SER A 208 -7.16 5.28 11.69
N LEU A 209 -6.57 4.14 12.07
CA LEU A 209 -6.28 3.82 13.47
C LEU A 209 -5.44 4.92 14.15
N CYS A 210 -4.42 5.43 13.46
CA CYS A 210 -3.58 6.52 13.97
C CYS A 210 -4.36 7.83 14.11
N ILE A 211 -5.17 8.18 13.11
CA ILE A 211 -6.00 9.40 13.12
C ILE A 211 -7.03 9.34 14.25
N ASP A 212 -7.74 8.22 14.39
CA ASP A 212 -8.78 8.03 15.38
C ASP A 212 -8.22 8.12 16.81
N PHE A 213 -7.05 7.52 17.05
CA PHE A 213 -6.37 7.65 18.34
C PHE A 213 -5.91 9.07 18.62
N CYS A 214 -5.34 9.78 17.64
CA CYS A 214 -4.95 11.19 17.81
C CYS A 214 -6.16 12.10 18.09
N GLN A 215 -7.31 11.85 17.46
CA GLN A 215 -8.56 12.57 17.73
C GLN A 215 -9.08 12.28 19.14
N LEU A 216 -9.12 11.00 19.53
CA LEU A 216 -9.56 10.58 20.86
C LEU A 216 -8.67 11.20 21.95
N SER A 217 -7.35 11.13 21.78
CA SER A 217 -6.38 11.71 22.70
C SER A 217 -6.63 13.20 22.94
N LYS A 218 -6.87 13.98 21.87
CA LYS A 218 -7.22 15.39 21.98
C LYS A 218 -8.57 15.62 22.67
N SER A 219 -9.56 14.77 22.41
CA SER A 219 -10.89 14.90 23.03
C SER A 219 -10.90 14.61 24.53
N LEU A 220 -9.94 13.82 25.02
CA LEU A 220 -9.76 13.45 26.42
C LEU A 220 -8.57 14.17 27.07
N ASP A 221 -8.08 15.25 26.46
CA ASP A 221 -6.95 15.99 26.99
C ASP A 221 -7.37 16.94 28.12
N PHE A 222 -7.13 16.49 29.36
CA PHE A 222 -7.26 17.29 30.57
C PHE A 222 -5.91 17.58 31.22
N SER A 223 -4.82 17.49 30.46
CA SER A 223 -3.45 17.60 30.97
C SER A 223 -3.21 18.90 31.73
N GLU A 224 -3.58 20.06 31.16
CA GLU A 224 -3.44 21.37 31.79
C GLU A 224 -4.15 21.44 33.15
N SER A 225 -5.38 20.92 33.24
CA SER A 225 -6.17 20.91 34.48
C SER A 225 -5.52 20.02 35.54
N ILE A 226 -5.13 18.79 35.17
CA ILE A 226 -4.54 17.81 36.09
C ILE A 226 -3.17 18.30 36.58
N LEU A 227 -2.32 18.81 35.68
CA LEU A 227 -0.97 19.27 35.99
C LEU A 227 -0.96 20.53 36.86
N ASN A 228 -2.06 21.26 36.93
CA ASN A 228 -2.22 22.43 37.79
C ASN A 228 -2.68 22.08 39.23
N GLN A 229 -3.19 20.86 39.49
CA GLN A 229 -3.70 20.49 40.82
C GLN A 229 -2.66 20.57 41.94
N PRO A 230 -1.38 20.17 41.74
CA PRO A 230 -0.35 20.35 42.78
C PRO A 230 -0.03 21.81 43.11
N LYS A 231 -0.48 22.76 42.28
CA LYS A 231 -0.31 24.22 42.51
C LYS A 231 -1.60 24.88 43.00
N THR A 232 -2.69 24.12 43.10
CA THR A 232 -4.01 24.62 43.48
C THR A 232 -4.27 24.27 44.95
N ARG A 233 -4.75 25.22 45.73
CA ARG A 233 -5.06 25.00 47.16
C ARG A 233 -6.50 24.55 47.34
N TYR A 234 -6.71 23.54 48.19
CA TYR A 234 -8.02 23.08 48.65
C TYR A 234 -8.02 22.97 50.18
N GLY A 235 -8.52 24.01 50.85
CA GLY A 235 -8.35 24.15 52.29
C GLY A 235 -6.87 24.32 52.65
N ASP A 236 -6.40 23.50 53.61
CA ASP A 236 -5.01 23.50 54.06
C ASP A 236 -4.08 22.66 53.16
N ASN A 237 -4.65 21.78 52.33
CA ASN A 237 -3.91 20.85 51.48
C ASN A 237 -3.83 21.34 50.03
N ASP A 238 -2.93 20.72 49.25
CA ASP A 238 -2.95 20.88 47.80
C ASP A 238 -4.11 20.06 47.21
N ALA A 239 -4.76 20.59 46.17
CA ALA A 239 -5.89 19.92 45.52
C ALA A 239 -5.52 18.51 45.05
N SER A 240 -4.28 18.31 44.61
CA SER A 240 -3.75 16.99 44.24
C SER A 240 -3.81 15.94 45.35
N GLU A 241 -3.73 16.33 46.63
CA GLU A 241 -3.84 15.38 47.75
C GLU A 241 -5.29 14.94 47.97
N GLU A 242 -6.23 15.89 47.89
CA GLU A 242 -7.66 15.61 47.97
C GLU A 242 -8.15 14.77 46.77
N ASP A 243 -7.66 15.10 45.57
CA ASP A 243 -7.95 14.37 44.34
C ASP A 243 -7.42 12.93 44.42
N ALA A 244 -6.19 12.73 44.91
CA ALA A 244 -5.62 11.39 45.11
C ALA A 244 -6.45 10.54 46.08
N SER A 245 -6.89 11.13 47.21
CA SER A 245 -7.79 10.49 48.17
C SER A 245 -9.14 10.14 47.55
N SER A 246 -9.70 11.05 46.73
CA SER A 246 -10.95 10.83 46.01
C SER A 246 -10.86 9.71 44.97
N ILE A 247 -9.71 9.56 44.30
CA ILE A 247 -9.44 8.44 43.38
C ILE A 247 -9.33 7.13 44.16
N GLU A 248 -8.55 7.11 45.24
CA GLU A 248 -8.34 5.91 46.08
C GLU A 248 -9.66 5.38 46.64
N ASN A 249 -10.54 6.28 47.09
CA ASN A 249 -11.81 5.95 47.71
C ASN A 249 -12.99 5.92 46.72
N HIS A 250 -12.72 6.02 45.40
CA HIS A 250 -13.78 6.05 44.41
C HIS A 250 -14.62 4.77 44.44
N THR A 251 -15.95 4.95 44.40
CA THR A 251 -16.92 3.86 44.32
C THR A 251 -17.94 4.12 43.20
N GLY A 252 -18.41 3.03 42.58
CA GLY A 252 -19.40 3.07 41.51
C GLY A 252 -18.81 3.07 40.11
N LYS A 253 -19.61 3.52 39.14
CA LYS A 253 -19.23 3.52 37.71
C LYS A 253 -18.32 4.71 37.39
N VAL A 254 -17.26 4.41 36.64
CA VAL A 254 -16.29 5.36 36.11
C VAL A 254 -16.83 5.94 34.81
N GLU A 255 -17.57 7.04 34.91
CA GLU A 255 -18.24 7.70 33.79
C GLU A 255 -18.29 9.21 34.01
N PHE A 256 -18.38 9.98 32.91
CA PHE A 256 -18.54 11.44 33.00
C PHE A 256 -19.84 11.78 33.71
N ARG A 257 -19.76 12.74 34.65
CA ARG A 257 -20.92 13.25 35.38
C ARG A 257 -21.02 14.76 35.21
N HIS A 258 -22.25 15.29 35.22
CA HIS A 258 -22.47 16.72 35.08
C HIS A 258 -21.78 17.48 36.23
N SER A 259 -21.00 18.50 35.89
CA SER A 259 -20.32 19.41 36.83
C SER A 259 -19.50 18.69 37.92
N ASN A 260 -18.73 17.66 37.53
CA ASN A 260 -17.91 16.89 38.45
C ASN A 260 -16.40 17.09 38.17
N GLY A 261 -15.65 17.55 39.17
CA GLY A 261 -14.20 17.73 39.10
C GLY A 261 -13.44 16.43 38.81
N MET A 262 -13.99 15.27 39.17
CA MET A 262 -13.40 13.96 38.87
C MET A 262 -13.40 13.61 37.38
N ASN A 263 -14.15 14.34 36.54
CA ASN A 263 -14.20 14.08 35.09
C ASN A 263 -12.81 14.11 34.44
N GLN A 264 -11.89 14.93 34.93
CA GLN A 264 -10.51 14.98 34.42
C GLN A 264 -9.78 13.62 34.61
N TYR A 265 -10.01 12.95 35.73
CA TYR A 265 -9.43 11.64 36.01
C TYR A 265 -10.18 10.51 35.31
N VAL A 266 -11.49 10.64 35.15
CA VAL A 266 -12.29 9.73 34.30
C VAL A 266 -11.76 9.79 32.85
N ALA A 267 -11.49 10.98 32.33
CA ALA A 267 -10.88 11.15 31.02
C ALA A 267 -9.50 10.50 30.92
N LEU A 268 -8.63 10.72 31.91
CA LEU A 268 -7.31 10.07 32.00
C LEU A 268 -7.42 8.54 32.02
N TYR A 269 -8.35 7.99 32.81
CA TYR A 269 -8.62 6.55 32.87
C TYR A 269 -9.06 5.98 31.52
N MET A 270 -10.01 6.66 30.85
CA MET A 270 -10.48 6.27 29.52
C MET A 270 -9.36 6.33 28.49
N LEU A 271 -8.50 7.36 28.56
CA LEU A 271 -7.39 7.57 27.65
C LEU A 271 -6.31 6.50 27.78
N LEU A 272 -5.92 6.13 29.01
CA LEU A 272 -5.01 5.01 29.28
C LEU A 272 -5.56 3.68 28.73
N ASN A 273 -6.84 3.39 28.95
CA ASN A 273 -7.45 2.16 28.42
C ASN A 273 -7.51 2.16 26.89
N ALA A 274 -7.83 3.31 26.29
CA ALA A 274 -7.88 3.44 24.84
C ALA A 274 -6.50 3.31 24.19
N SER A 275 -5.45 3.86 24.80
CA SER A 275 -4.09 3.76 24.28
C SER A 275 -3.57 2.33 24.29
N PHE A 276 -3.92 1.52 25.29
CA PHE A 276 -3.50 0.11 25.34
C PHE A 276 -4.11 -0.70 24.22
N LYS A 277 -5.41 -0.46 23.92
CA LYS A 277 -6.10 -1.07 22.78
C LYS A 277 -5.52 -0.60 21.46
N PHE A 278 -5.24 0.70 21.33
CA PHE A 278 -4.60 1.27 20.15
C PHE A 278 -3.23 0.62 19.90
N ILE A 279 -2.37 0.50 20.92
CA ILE A 279 -1.03 -0.07 20.77
C ILE A 279 -1.11 -1.54 20.32
N GLU A 280 -2.02 -2.33 20.89
CA GLU A 280 -2.21 -3.73 20.48
C GLU A 280 -2.63 -3.84 19.00
N GLN A 281 -3.62 -3.05 18.58
CA GLN A 281 -4.07 -3.01 17.18
C GLN A 281 -2.98 -2.48 16.23
N TYR A 282 -2.22 -1.47 16.68
CA TYR A 282 -1.11 -0.90 15.93
C TYR A 282 -0.03 -1.95 15.69
N GLU A 283 0.38 -2.68 16.72
CA GLU A 283 1.39 -3.74 16.63
C GLU A 283 0.94 -4.86 15.68
N GLU A 284 -0.33 -5.25 15.74
CA GLU A 284 -0.91 -6.25 14.84
C GLU A 284 -0.84 -5.79 13.38
N TYR A 285 -1.30 -4.57 13.08
CA TYR A 285 -1.26 -4.03 11.73
C TYR A 285 0.18 -3.83 11.23
N ALA A 286 1.07 -3.31 12.07
CA ALA A 286 2.48 -3.15 11.72
C ALA A 286 3.14 -4.51 11.40
N ALA A 287 2.81 -5.58 12.14
CA ALA A 287 3.29 -6.93 11.85
C ALA A 287 2.79 -7.46 10.50
N ARG A 288 1.51 -7.25 10.18
CA ARG A 288 0.94 -7.63 8.87
C ARG A 288 1.65 -6.90 7.72
N ILE A 289 1.90 -5.59 7.87
CA ILE A 289 2.64 -4.78 6.88
C ILE A 289 4.07 -5.28 6.69
N LYS A 290 4.76 -5.63 7.79
CA LYS A 290 6.13 -6.15 7.74
C LYS A 290 6.20 -7.52 7.05
N ASN A 291 5.19 -8.37 7.25
CA ASN A 291 5.19 -9.75 6.75
C ASN A 291 4.57 -9.94 5.35
N GLY A 292 3.70 -9.03 4.89
CA GLY A 292 3.11 -9.04 3.55
C GLY A 292 3.95 -8.29 2.53
#